data_AF-E8MCM0-F1
#
_entry.id   AF-E8MCM0-F1
#
_cell.length_a   1.000
_cell.length_b   1.000
_cell.length_c   1.000
_cell.angle_alpha   90.00
_cell.angle_beta   90.00
_cell.angle_gamma   90.00
#
_symmetry.space_group_name_H-M   'P 1'
#
loop_
_entity.id
_entity.type
_entity.pdbx_description
1 polymer ?
#
loop_
_entity_poly.entity_id
_entity_poly.type
_entity_poly.pdbx_seq_one_letter_code
_entity_poly.pdbx_strand_id
1 'polypeptide(L)'
;PAQLKSGERVKVMLNAGLSPEHEEKLGSRIDGIGLYRTEIPFMLQSGFPSEEEQVAQYQGMLQMFNDKPVTLRTLDVGADKQLPYMPISEENPCLGWRGIRITLDQPEIFLIQVRAMLRANAATGNLSILLPMVTSIDEVDEARRLIERA
;
A
#
# COMPACT_ATOMS: atom_id res chain seq x y z
N PRO A 1 16.70 -7.37 -19.47
CA PRO A 1 16.94 -6.39 -18.38
C PRO A 1 16.90 -4.98 -18.96
N ALA A 2 16.34 -4.01 -18.24
CA ALA A 2 16.23 -2.64 -18.74
C ALA A 2 17.53 -1.84 -18.52
N GLN A 3 18.09 -1.33 -19.62
CA GLN A 3 19.37 -0.64 -19.65
C GLN A 3 19.31 0.52 -20.65
N LEU A 4 19.88 1.67 -20.28
CA LEU A 4 20.06 2.81 -21.17
C LEU A 4 21.18 2.53 -22.19
N LYS A 5 21.21 3.28 -23.30
CA LYS A 5 22.32 3.20 -24.28
C LYS A 5 23.69 3.52 -23.67
N SER A 6 23.72 4.28 -22.57
CA SER A 6 24.92 4.59 -21.78
C SER A 6 25.41 3.43 -20.94
N GLY A 7 24.63 2.35 -20.79
CA GLY A 7 24.96 1.19 -19.96
C GLY A 7 24.38 1.23 -18.54
N GLU A 8 23.77 2.33 -18.12
CA GLU A 8 23.12 2.42 -16.82
C GLU A 8 21.86 1.54 -16.74
N ARG A 9 21.70 0.82 -15.63
CA ARG A 9 20.54 -0.05 -15.38
C ARG A 9 19.40 0.76 -14.78
N VAL A 10 18.19 0.56 -15.30
CA VAL A 10 16.96 1.10 -14.72
C VAL A 10 16.08 -0.05 -14.25
N LYS A 11 15.33 0.17 -13.15
CA LYS A 11 14.36 -0.82 -12.65
C LYS A 11 13.02 -0.62 -13.34
N VAL A 12 12.44 -1.70 -13.85
CA VAL A 12 11.07 -1.73 -14.36
C VAL A 12 10.19 -2.41 -13.31
N MET A 13 9.42 -1.59 -12.62
CA MET A 13 8.57 -2.01 -11.50
C MET A 13 7.11 -2.02 -11.91
N LEU A 14 6.33 -2.99 -11.39
CA LEU A 14 4.90 -3.08 -11.66
C LEU A 14 4.09 -2.27 -10.64
N ASN A 15 3.02 -1.65 -11.12
CA ASN A 15 1.93 -1.15 -10.28
C ASN A 15 0.85 -2.24 -10.20
N ALA A 16 0.65 -2.80 -9.01
CA ALA A 16 -0.22 -3.93 -8.74
C ALA A 16 -1.44 -3.55 -7.89
N GLY A 17 -2.37 -4.49 -7.73
CA GLY A 17 -3.56 -4.38 -6.88
C GLY A 17 -4.89 -4.61 -7.60
N LEU A 18 -4.88 -5.01 -8.88
CA LEU A 18 -6.09 -5.21 -9.68
C LEU A 18 -6.33 -6.68 -10.04
N SER A 19 -5.28 -7.43 -10.37
CA SER A 19 -5.44 -8.79 -10.91
C SER A 19 -4.22 -9.65 -10.59
N PRO A 20 -4.29 -10.49 -9.53
CA PRO A 20 -3.20 -11.38 -9.15
C PRO A 20 -2.73 -12.29 -10.28
N GLU A 21 -3.65 -12.82 -11.09
CA GLU A 21 -3.32 -13.72 -12.20
C GLU A 21 -2.47 -13.03 -13.29
N HIS A 22 -2.80 -11.78 -13.63
CA HIS A 22 -1.99 -11.02 -14.60
C HIS A 22 -0.66 -10.58 -14.01
N GLU A 23 -0.65 -10.20 -12.73
CA GLU A 23 0.54 -9.77 -12.00
C GLU A 23 1.57 -10.91 -11.93
N GLU A 24 1.14 -12.14 -11.63
CA GLU A 24 1.99 -13.33 -11.60
C GLU A 24 2.65 -13.61 -12.96
N LYS A 25 1.86 -13.56 -14.06
CA LYS A 25 2.37 -13.79 -15.43
C LYS A 25 3.45 -12.79 -15.84
N LEU A 26 3.40 -11.57 -15.30
CA LEU A 26 4.40 -10.53 -15.55
C LEU A 26 5.65 -10.67 -14.69
N GLY A 27 5.62 -11.52 -13.66
CA GLY A 27 6.67 -11.59 -12.66
C GLY A 27 8.06 -11.81 -13.22
N SER A 28 8.24 -12.65 -14.25
CA SER A 28 9.55 -12.86 -14.89
C SER A 28 10.08 -11.66 -15.70
N ARG A 29 9.24 -10.66 -15.99
CA ARG A 29 9.56 -9.51 -16.86
C ARG A 29 9.80 -8.20 -16.11
N ILE A 30 9.58 -8.20 -14.80
CA ILE A 30 9.68 -7.02 -13.93
C ILE A 30 10.75 -7.22 -12.85
N ASP A 31 11.28 -6.11 -12.34
CA ASP A 31 12.27 -6.08 -11.25
C ASP A 31 11.63 -6.07 -9.85
N GLY A 32 10.30 -5.95 -9.76
CA GLY A 32 9.51 -6.05 -8.53
C GLY A 32 8.22 -5.23 -8.58
N ILE A 33 7.58 -5.05 -7.42
CA ILE A 33 6.37 -4.24 -7.28
C ILE A 33 6.75 -2.86 -6.74
N GLY A 34 6.59 -1.84 -7.58
CA GLY A 34 6.92 -0.45 -7.23
C GLY A 34 5.78 0.25 -6.51
N LEU A 35 4.55 -0.25 -6.68
CA LEU A 35 3.37 0.25 -6.02
C LEU A 35 2.28 -0.83 -6.00
N TYR A 36 1.90 -1.28 -4.82
CA TYR A 36 0.66 -2.02 -4.61
C TYR A 36 -0.37 -1.09 -3.96
N ARG A 37 -1.51 -0.90 -4.61
CA ARG A 37 -2.61 -0.05 -4.12
C ARG A 37 -3.50 -0.85 -3.19
N THR A 38 -3.48 -0.55 -1.90
CA THR A 38 -4.29 -1.29 -0.91
C THR A 38 -5.75 -0.87 -0.88
N GLU A 39 -6.17 0.15 -1.63
CA GLU A 39 -7.54 0.66 -1.55
C GLU A 39 -8.56 -0.25 -2.23
N ILE A 40 -8.16 -0.95 -3.29
CA ILE A 40 -9.08 -1.80 -4.08
C ILE A 40 -9.72 -2.88 -3.20
N PRO A 41 -8.96 -3.64 -2.39
CA PRO A 41 -9.55 -4.59 -1.45
C PRO A 41 -10.48 -3.96 -0.43
N PHE A 42 -10.16 -2.77 0.10
CA PHE A 42 -11.02 -2.05 1.03
C PHE A 42 -12.34 -1.65 0.37
N MET A 43 -12.32 -1.24 -0.90
CA MET A 43 -13.52 -0.86 -1.65
C MET A 43 -14.46 -2.04 -1.97
N LEU A 44 -13.93 -3.26 -2.02
CA LEU A 44 -14.71 -4.47 -2.32
C LEU A 44 -15.40 -5.07 -1.09
N GLN A 45 -15.07 -4.60 0.11
CA GLN A 45 -15.62 -5.10 1.37
C GLN A 45 -16.85 -4.29 1.80
N SER A 46 -17.67 -4.86 2.69
CA SER A 46 -18.80 -4.18 3.32
C SER A 46 -18.42 -3.39 4.59
N GLY A 47 -17.16 -3.52 5.04
CA GLY A 47 -16.58 -2.83 6.19
C GLY A 47 -15.06 -2.81 6.10
N PHE A 48 -14.40 -2.20 7.09
CA PHE A 48 -12.94 -2.25 7.18
C PHE A 48 -12.48 -3.71 7.36
N PRO A 49 -11.56 -4.21 6.52
CA PRO A 49 -11.03 -5.55 6.67
C PRO A 49 -10.26 -5.68 7.99
N SER A 50 -10.44 -6.81 8.64
CA SER A 50 -9.70 -7.17 9.85
C SER A 50 -8.20 -7.30 9.59
N GLU A 51 -7.40 -7.29 10.66
CA GLU A 51 -5.96 -7.48 10.56
C GLU A 51 -5.61 -8.80 9.85
N GLU A 52 -6.27 -9.91 10.19
CA GLU A 52 -6.01 -11.22 9.58
C GLU A 52 -6.34 -11.27 8.08
N GLU A 53 -7.43 -10.62 7.65
CA GLU A 53 -7.78 -10.53 6.22
C GLU A 53 -6.72 -9.74 5.45
N GLN A 54 -6.22 -8.64 6.04
CA GLN A 54 -5.15 -7.85 5.46
C GLN A 54 -3.83 -8.62 5.43
N VAL A 55 -3.48 -9.38 6.50
CA VAL A 55 -2.29 -10.23 6.54
C VAL A 55 -2.33 -11.24 5.39
N ALA A 56 -3.43 -11.99 5.26
CA ALA A 56 -3.56 -13.02 4.23
C ALA A 56 -3.37 -12.44 2.82
N GLN A 57 -3.94 -11.26 2.57
CA GLN A 57 -3.80 -10.56 1.31
C GLN A 57 -2.37 -10.10 1.04
N TYR A 58 -1.74 -9.39 1.98
CA TYR A 58 -0.40 -8.85 1.81
C TYR A 58 0.63 -9.98 1.71
N GLN A 59 0.45 -11.05 2.47
CA GLN A 59 1.32 -12.22 2.43
C GLN A 59 1.30 -12.89 1.05
N GLY A 60 0.12 -13.04 0.43
CA GLY A 60 0.01 -13.57 -0.93
C GLY A 60 0.81 -12.76 -1.95
N MET A 61 0.71 -11.43 -1.89
CA MET A 61 1.48 -10.52 -2.76
C MET A 61 3.00 -10.59 -2.50
N LEU A 62 3.41 -10.57 -1.23
CA LEU A 62 4.83 -10.61 -0.85
C LEU A 62 5.48 -11.94 -1.24
N GLN A 63 4.78 -13.06 -1.07
CA GLN A 63 5.25 -14.40 -1.43
C GLN A 63 5.29 -14.63 -2.94
N MET A 64 4.33 -14.09 -3.70
CA MET A 64 4.33 -14.16 -5.17
C MET A 64 5.60 -13.53 -5.77
N PHE A 65 6.18 -12.53 -5.10
CA PHE A 65 7.38 -11.82 -5.52
C PHE A 65 8.52 -11.95 -4.50
N ASN A 66 8.67 -13.12 -3.86
CA ASN A 66 9.57 -13.32 -2.72
C ASN A 66 11.04 -12.94 -2.99
N ASP A 67 11.51 -13.06 -4.23
CA ASP A 67 12.87 -12.69 -4.64
C ASP A 67 13.03 -11.22 -5.06
N LYS A 68 11.96 -10.41 -4.95
CA LYS A 68 11.88 -9.05 -5.47
C LYS A 68 11.29 -8.08 -4.44
N PRO A 69 11.70 -6.79 -4.47
CA PRO A 69 11.12 -5.80 -3.58
C PRO A 69 9.64 -5.54 -3.90
N VAL A 70 8.84 -5.34 -2.85
CA VAL A 70 7.42 -5.04 -2.94
C VAL A 70 7.09 -3.81 -2.12
N THR A 71 6.59 -2.76 -2.77
CA THR A 71 6.16 -1.54 -2.10
C THR A 71 4.65 -1.55 -1.91
N LEU A 72 4.19 -1.73 -0.67
CA LEU A 72 2.78 -1.57 -0.30
C LEU A 72 2.53 -0.12 0.08
N ARG A 73 1.53 0.52 -0.55
CA ARG A 73 1.09 1.85 -0.14
C ARG A 73 -0.01 1.72 0.89
N THR A 74 0.09 2.46 1.99
CA THR A 74 -0.99 2.54 2.99
C THR A 74 -2.24 3.17 2.39
N LEU A 75 -3.38 3.03 3.07
CA LEU A 75 -4.71 3.35 2.55
C LEU A 75 -4.81 4.80 2.01
N ASP A 76 -5.08 4.95 0.71
CA ASP A 76 -5.27 6.24 0.03
C ASP A 76 -6.70 6.41 -0.51
N VAL A 77 -7.63 6.63 0.41
CA VAL A 77 -9.06 6.90 0.14
C VAL A 77 -9.43 8.34 0.48
N GLY A 78 -10.65 8.76 0.16
CA GLY A 78 -11.22 10.06 0.56
C GLY A 78 -11.40 11.08 -0.55
N ALA A 79 -10.91 10.80 -1.77
CA ALA A 79 -11.21 11.61 -2.95
C ALA A 79 -12.26 10.93 -3.85
N ASP A 80 -11.85 10.54 -5.06
CA ASP A 80 -12.64 9.74 -6.01
C ASP A 80 -12.90 8.31 -5.53
N LYS A 81 -12.04 7.81 -4.63
CA LYS A 81 -12.14 6.47 -4.04
C LYS A 81 -12.88 6.54 -2.70
N GLN A 82 -14.19 6.37 -2.74
CA GLN A 82 -15.02 6.34 -1.55
C GLN A 82 -15.25 4.91 -1.05
N LEU A 83 -15.27 4.75 0.26
CA LEU A 83 -15.65 3.51 0.93
C LEU A 83 -17.13 3.61 1.32
N PRO A 84 -18.01 2.66 0.93
CA PRO A 84 -19.44 2.73 1.25
C PRO A 84 -19.75 2.84 2.74
N TYR A 85 -18.86 2.31 3.58
CA TYR A 85 -18.95 2.27 5.04
C TYR A 85 -18.18 3.40 5.75
N MET A 86 -17.54 4.31 5.00
CA MET A 86 -16.91 5.52 5.53
C MET A 86 -17.26 6.70 4.60
N PRO A 87 -18.51 7.20 4.65
CA PRO A 87 -18.93 8.31 3.80
C PRO A 87 -18.21 9.60 4.22
N ILE A 88 -17.56 10.25 3.26
CA ILE A 88 -16.90 11.55 3.43
C ILE A 88 -17.60 12.53 2.49
N SER A 89 -18.09 13.64 3.03
CA SER A 89 -18.74 14.71 2.28
C SER A 89 -17.97 16.01 2.45
N GLU A 90 -17.27 16.42 1.39
CA GLU A 90 -16.51 17.66 1.33
C GLU A 90 -16.78 18.34 -0.01
N GLU A 91 -16.69 19.68 -0.02
CA GLU A 91 -16.84 20.46 -1.26
C GLU A 91 -15.75 20.13 -2.28
N ASN A 92 -14.51 19.89 -1.83
CA ASN A 92 -13.40 19.46 -2.67
C ASN A 92 -12.62 18.27 -2.04
N PRO A 93 -13.06 17.04 -2.30
CA PRO A 93 -12.42 15.83 -1.77
C PRO A 93 -10.95 15.65 -2.20
N CYS A 94 -10.55 16.22 -3.34
CA CYS A 94 -9.17 16.13 -3.82
C CYS A 94 -8.19 16.91 -2.94
N LEU A 95 -8.65 17.96 -2.27
CA LEU A 95 -7.85 18.81 -1.37
C LEU A 95 -8.15 18.54 0.12
N GLY A 96 -9.16 17.72 0.42
CA GLY A 96 -9.71 17.52 1.75
C GLY A 96 -9.08 16.37 2.55
N TRP A 97 -9.92 15.67 3.30
CA TRP A 97 -9.58 14.61 4.23
C TRP A 97 -9.35 13.29 3.51
N ARG A 98 -8.10 13.05 3.07
CA ARG A 98 -7.70 11.88 2.28
C ARG A 98 -6.31 11.35 2.61
N GLY A 99 -6.03 10.11 2.22
CA GLY A 99 -4.70 9.50 2.35
C GLY A 99 -4.19 9.50 3.79
N ILE A 100 -2.92 9.90 3.98
CA ILE A 100 -2.28 9.92 5.31
C ILE A 100 -3.06 10.74 6.34
N ARG A 101 -3.79 11.78 5.92
CA ARG A 101 -4.59 12.63 6.81
C ARG A 101 -5.71 11.85 7.51
N ILE A 102 -6.36 10.93 6.78
CA ILE A 102 -7.36 10.03 7.38
C ILE A 102 -6.69 9.14 8.41
N THR A 103 -5.58 8.51 8.04
CA THR A 103 -4.96 7.48 8.87
C THR A 103 -4.21 8.05 10.08
N LEU A 104 -3.79 9.31 10.04
CA LEU A 104 -3.25 10.01 11.22
C LEU A 104 -4.34 10.53 12.16
N ASP A 105 -5.50 10.95 11.61
CA ASP A 105 -6.65 11.36 12.43
C ASP A 105 -7.40 10.15 13.04
N GLN A 106 -7.39 9.02 12.33
CA GLN A 106 -7.96 7.73 12.76
C GLN A 106 -6.86 6.66 12.85
N PRO A 107 -5.97 6.74 13.87
CA PRO A 107 -4.76 5.93 13.95
C PRO A 107 -5.02 4.42 14.07
N GLU A 108 -6.19 3.99 14.54
CA GLU A 108 -6.53 2.56 14.62
C GLU A 108 -6.60 1.89 13.23
N ILE A 109 -7.10 2.60 12.21
CA ILE A 109 -7.10 2.11 10.81
C ILE A 109 -5.66 1.89 10.34
N PHE A 110 -4.78 2.86 10.62
CA PHE A 110 -3.37 2.80 10.25
C PHE A 110 -2.64 1.66 10.96
N LEU A 111 -2.84 1.53 12.27
CA LEU A 111 -2.17 0.54 13.09
C LEU A 111 -2.56 -0.88 12.70
N ILE A 112 -3.85 -1.15 12.45
CA ILE A 112 -4.31 -2.45 11.94
C ILE A 112 -3.61 -2.77 10.61
N GLN A 113 -3.57 -1.80 9.70
CA GLN A 113 -2.97 -2.00 8.38
C GLN A 113 -1.47 -2.25 8.46
N VAL A 114 -0.73 -1.44 9.23
CA VAL A 114 0.72 -1.57 9.38
C VAL A 114 1.08 -2.88 10.08
N ARG A 115 0.37 -3.27 11.15
CA ARG A 115 0.59 -4.58 11.79
C ARG A 115 0.38 -5.71 10.80
N ALA A 116 -0.66 -5.64 9.98
CA ALA A 116 -0.89 -6.63 8.95
C ALA A 116 0.24 -6.71 7.92
N MET A 117 0.76 -5.55 7.46
CA MET A 117 1.90 -5.49 6.55
C MET A 117 3.17 -6.09 7.16
N LEU A 118 3.49 -5.72 8.40
CA LEU A 118 4.67 -6.22 9.11
C LEU A 118 4.60 -7.73 9.36
N ARG A 119 3.44 -8.22 9.82
CA ARG A 119 3.20 -9.66 10.02
C ARG A 119 3.31 -10.45 8.71
N ALA A 120 2.72 -9.94 7.63
CA ALA A 120 2.81 -10.57 6.31
C ALA A 120 4.26 -10.65 5.78
N ASN A 121 5.09 -9.67 6.11
CA ASN A 121 6.49 -9.60 5.69
C ASN A 121 7.45 -10.51 6.48
N ALA A 122 7.02 -11.11 7.59
CA ALA A 122 7.89 -11.87 8.48
C ALA A 122 8.65 -13.02 7.79
N ALA A 123 8.07 -13.62 6.74
CA ALA A 123 8.67 -14.72 5.99
C ALA A 123 9.51 -14.29 4.78
N THR A 124 9.26 -13.10 4.22
CA THR A 124 9.82 -12.68 2.92
C THR A 124 10.88 -11.60 3.06
N GLY A 125 10.71 -10.66 4.00
CA GLY A 125 11.67 -9.58 4.25
C GLY A 125 11.85 -8.60 3.08
N ASN A 126 10.92 -8.58 2.13
CA ASN A 126 11.01 -7.81 0.87
C ASN A 126 10.06 -6.60 0.82
N LEU A 127 9.38 -6.27 1.92
CA LEU A 127 8.44 -5.16 2.02
C LEU A 127 9.12 -3.78 2.08
N SER A 128 8.52 -2.81 1.40
CA SER A 128 8.63 -1.37 1.65
C SER A 128 7.24 -0.78 1.87
N ILE A 129 7.10 0.12 2.84
CA ILE A 129 5.83 0.82 3.13
C ILE A 129 5.88 2.23 2.54
N LEU A 130 4.87 2.60 1.75
CA LEU A 130 4.71 3.93 1.17
C LEU A 130 3.54 4.68 1.82
N LEU A 131 3.79 5.92 2.23
CA LEU A 131 2.78 6.82 2.80
C LEU A 131 2.20 7.73 1.70
N PRO A 132 0.88 7.73 1.44
CA PRO A 132 0.26 8.57 0.43
C PRO A 132 0.02 10.00 0.93
N MET A 133 0.08 11.00 0.04
CA MET A 133 -0.37 12.37 0.33
C MET A 133 0.35 13.10 1.47
N VAL A 134 1.57 12.71 1.82
CA VAL A 134 2.42 13.43 2.77
C VAL A 134 2.72 14.84 2.25
N THR A 135 2.50 15.85 3.09
CA THR A 135 2.72 17.28 2.79
C THR A 135 3.71 17.96 3.72
N SER A 136 4.00 17.35 4.87
CA SER A 136 4.92 17.88 5.88
C SER A 136 5.80 16.79 6.48
N ILE A 137 6.90 17.19 7.12
CA ILE A 137 7.81 16.27 7.81
C ILE A 137 7.15 15.71 9.07
N ASP A 138 6.34 16.51 9.77
CA ASP A 138 5.65 16.09 11.00
C ASP A 138 4.72 14.88 10.74
N GLU A 139 4.05 14.83 9.58
CA GLU A 139 3.25 13.67 9.16
C GLU A 139 4.10 12.40 8.99
N VAL A 140 5.34 12.55 8.50
CA VAL A 140 6.28 11.43 8.38
C VAL A 140 6.72 10.95 9.75
N ASP A 141 7.08 11.88 10.64
CA ASP A 141 7.54 11.55 11.99
C ASP A 141 6.44 10.86 12.80
N GLU A 142 5.20 11.33 12.70
CA GLU A 142 4.07 10.69 13.39
C GLU A 142 3.74 9.32 12.80
N ALA A 143 3.71 9.19 11.47
CA ALA A 143 3.52 7.89 10.83
C ALA A 143 4.62 6.89 11.23
N ARG A 144 5.88 7.33 11.33
CA ARG A 144 6.99 6.50 11.81
C ARG A 144 6.79 6.02 13.24
N ARG A 145 6.36 6.90 14.16
CA ARG A 145 6.04 6.49 15.55
C ARG A 145 4.94 5.44 15.59
N LEU A 146 3.89 5.61 14.79
CA LEU A 146 2.81 4.62 14.71
C LEU A 146 3.31 3.29 14.12
N ILE A 147 4.20 3.32 13.11
CA ILE A 147 4.83 2.11 12.56
C ILE A 147 5.73 1.41 13.59
N GLU A 148 6.48 2.15 14.39
CA GLU A 148 7.34 1.59 15.46
C GLU A 148 6.51 1.02 16.63
N ARG A 149 5.33 1.57 16.87
CA ARG A 149 4.38 1.08 17.87
C ARG A 149 3.65 -0.21 17.44
N ALA A 150 3.47 -0.40 16.13
CA ALA A 150 2.74 -1.52 15.54
C ALA A 150 3.51 -2.84 15.73
#